data_AF-A0A4Q4BSC7-F1
#
_entry.id   AF-A0A4Q4BSC7-F1
#
_cell.length_a   1.000
_cell.length_b   1.000
_cell.length_c   1.000
_cell.angle_alpha   90.00
_cell.angle_beta   90.00
_cell.angle_gamma   90.00
#
_symmetry.space_group_name_H-M   'P 1'
#
loop_
_entity.id
_entity.type
_entity.pdbx_description
1 polymer ?
#
loop_
_entity_poly.entity_id
_entity_poly.type
_entity_poly.pdbx_seq_one_letter_code
_entity_poly.pdbx_strand_id
1 'polypeptide(L)'
;FGIIDAKFFGVLAMFGSIAIMALAPWLDTSSVRSGRYRPMFKWWFALLVIDFVVLMWCGAMPAEEPYATISLIAAAYWFAYFLVILPLLGVIEKPLAQPATIEEDFNAHYDPNTGGTKTVAAE
;
A
#
# COMPACT_ATOMS: atom_id res chain seq x y z
N PHE A 1 12.37 33.88 -10.55
CA PHE A 1 12.97 32.64 -11.09
C PHE A 1 13.84 32.03 -9.99
N GLY A 2 13.40 30.92 -9.41
CA GLY A 2 14.19 30.18 -8.41
C GLY A 2 14.95 29.02 -9.07
N ILE A 3 15.83 28.36 -8.30
CA ILE A 3 16.60 27.19 -8.76
C ILE A 3 15.67 26.01 -9.09
N ILE A 4 14.51 25.91 -8.41
CA ILE A 4 13.49 24.90 -8.66
C ILE A 4 12.35 25.54 -9.42
N ASP A 5 12.30 25.30 -10.73
CA ASP A 5 11.17 25.66 -11.59
C ASP A 5 10.23 24.45 -11.79
N ALA A 6 9.09 24.67 -12.45
CA ALA A 6 8.10 23.61 -12.67
C ALA A 6 8.67 22.44 -13.50
N LYS A 7 9.55 22.73 -14.46
CA LYS A 7 10.18 21.70 -15.31
C LYS A 7 11.09 20.80 -14.48
N PHE A 8 11.96 21.39 -13.65
CA PHE A 8 12.86 20.64 -12.79
C PHE A 8 12.09 19.90 -11.69
N PHE A 9 11.07 20.52 -11.10
CA PHE A 9 10.21 19.87 -10.11
C PHE A 9 9.53 18.61 -10.67
N GLY A 10 9.06 18.65 -11.92
CA GLY A 10 8.50 17.47 -12.59
C GLY A 10 9.49 16.32 -12.71
N VAL A 11 10.75 16.62 -13.05
CA VAL A 11 11.82 15.60 -13.12
C VAL A 11 12.13 15.03 -11.73
N LEU A 12 12.21 15.88 -10.71
CA LEU A 12 12.39 15.45 -9.32
C LEU A 12 11.24 14.57 -8.85
N ALA A 13 10.00 14.89 -9.20
CA ALA A 13 8.83 14.07 -8.86
C ALA A 13 8.89 12.70 -9.56
N MET A 14 9.32 12.65 -10.83
CA MET A 14 9.43 11.39 -11.57
C MET A 14 10.49 10.45 -10.97
N PHE A 15 11.69 10.95 -10.69
CA PHE A 15 12.73 10.12 -10.05
C PHE A 15 12.42 9.87 -8.57
N GLY A 16 11.82 10.84 -7.90
CA GLY A 16 11.41 10.76 -6.49
C GLY A 16 10.36 9.67 -6.26
N SER A 17 9.40 9.50 -7.17
CA SER A 17 8.36 8.47 -7.04
C SER A 17 8.95 7.06 -7.01
N ILE A 18 9.97 6.81 -7.83
CA ILE A 18 10.71 5.53 -7.87
C ILE A 18 11.62 5.40 -6.64
N ALA A 19 12.36 6.45 -6.30
CA ALA A 19 13.29 6.44 -5.17
C ALA A 19 12.57 6.15 -3.85
N ILE A 20 11.41 6.76 -3.62
CA ILE A 20 10.61 6.56 -2.41
C ILE A 20 10.04 5.13 -2.33
N MET A 21 9.65 4.55 -3.47
CA MET A 21 9.25 3.15 -3.51
C MET A 21 10.42 2.22 -3.13
N ALA A 22 11.65 2.53 -3.57
CA ALA A 22 12.84 1.81 -3.13
C ALA A 22 13.13 1.99 -1.63
N LEU A 23 12.71 3.11 -1.04
CA LEU A 23 12.82 3.38 0.39
C LEU A 23 11.68 2.74 1.22
N ALA A 24 10.72 2.06 0.60
CA ALA A 24 9.61 1.41 1.31
C ALA A 24 10.03 0.51 2.50
N PRO A 25 11.14 -0.27 2.45
CA PRO A 25 11.58 -1.08 3.59
C PRO A 25 11.93 -0.27 4.85
N TRP A 26 12.27 1.01 4.71
CA TRP A 26 12.58 1.90 5.84
C TRP A 26 11.39 2.78 6.23
N LEU A 27 10.43 2.97 5.32
CA LEU A 27 9.24 3.78 5.56
C LEU A 27 8.11 2.96 6.21
N ASP A 28 8.01 1.66 5.95
CA ASP A 28 7.09 0.79 6.68
C ASP A 28 7.66 0.45 8.06
N THR A 29 7.14 1.11 9.09
CA THR A 29 7.57 0.96 10.48
C THR A 29 6.88 -0.19 11.21
N SER A 30 5.96 -0.92 10.54
CA SER A 30 5.23 -2.01 11.18
C SER A 30 6.11 -3.24 11.43
N SER A 31 5.95 -3.88 12.60
CA SER A 31 6.60 -5.16 12.90
C SER A 31 5.98 -6.35 12.17
N VAL A 32 4.78 -6.18 11.58
CA VAL A 32 4.05 -7.24 10.88
C VAL A 32 4.38 -7.24 9.40
N ARG A 33 5.10 -8.28 8.97
CA ARG A 33 5.58 -8.43 7.58
C ARG A 33 4.45 -8.59 6.57
N SER A 34 3.42 -9.38 6.88
CA SER A 34 2.36 -9.69 5.91
C SER A 34 1.20 -8.71 6.05
N GLY A 35 0.88 -8.00 4.96
CA GLY A 35 -0.31 -7.16 4.85
C GLY A 35 -1.63 -7.93 5.04
N ARG A 36 -1.61 -9.27 4.98
CA ARG A 36 -2.79 -10.12 5.28
C ARG A 36 -3.31 -9.91 6.70
N TYR A 37 -2.43 -9.62 7.65
CA TYR A 37 -2.79 -9.45 9.07
C TYR A 37 -2.88 -7.98 9.48
N ARG A 38 -2.87 -7.06 8.51
CA ARG A 38 -2.94 -5.61 8.71
C ARG A 38 -4.21 -5.03 8.07
N PRO A 39 -5.34 -4.94 8.79
CA PRO A 39 -6.64 -4.57 8.21
C PRO A 39 -6.68 -3.18 7.58
N MET A 40 -6.02 -2.19 8.18
CA MET A 40 -5.98 -0.82 7.66
C MET A 40 -5.03 -0.74 6.48
N PHE A 41 -3.86 -1.39 6.56
CA PHE A 41 -2.90 -1.47 5.45
C PHE A 41 -3.55 -1.99 4.17
N LYS A 42 -4.41 -3.02 4.25
CA LYS A 42 -5.11 -3.57 3.06
C LYS A 42 -5.89 -2.51 2.29
N TRP A 43 -6.62 -1.66 3.00
CA TRP A 43 -7.42 -0.61 2.36
C TRP A 43 -6.55 0.46 1.71
N TRP A 44 -5.52 0.93 2.41
CA TRP A 44 -4.58 1.91 1.85
C TRP A 44 -3.78 1.34 0.68
N PHE A 45 -3.36 0.08 0.75
CA PHE A 45 -2.69 -0.59 -0.36
C PHE A 45 -3.64 -0.80 -1.56
N ALA A 46 -4.90 -1.19 -1.34
CA ALA A 46 -5.88 -1.29 -2.41
C ALA A 46 -6.10 0.07 -3.09
N LEU A 47 -6.12 1.16 -2.33
CA LEU A 47 -6.19 2.51 -2.87
C LEU A 47 -4.94 2.85 -3.70
N LEU A 48 -3.74 2.48 -3.25
CA LEU A 48 -2.51 2.62 -4.05
C LEU A 48 -2.57 1.88 -5.38
N VAL A 49 -3.13 0.67 -5.41
CA VAL A 49 -3.31 -0.08 -6.67
C VAL A 49 -4.26 0.66 -7.61
N ILE A 50 -5.38 1.17 -7.08
CA ILE A 50 -6.33 1.98 -7.87
C ILE A 50 -5.64 3.25 -8.38
N ASP A 51 -4.90 3.94 -7.52
CA ASP A 51 -4.17 5.16 -7.84
C ASP A 51 -3.14 4.94 -8.95
N PHE A 52 -2.40 3.83 -8.90
CA PHE A 52 -1.47 3.44 -9.96
C PHE A 52 -2.17 3.27 -11.32
N VAL A 53 -3.34 2.63 -11.34
CA VAL A 53 -4.13 2.48 -12.57
C VAL A 53 -4.68 3.82 -13.05
N VAL A 54 -5.11 4.69 -12.14
CA VAL A 54 -5.57 6.05 -12.46
C VAL A 54 -4.43 6.88 -13.06
N LEU A 55 -3.22 6.82 -12.49
CA LEU A 55 -2.04 7.49 -13.03
C LEU A 55 -1.66 6.97 -14.42
N MET A 56 -1.71 5.66 -14.65
CA MET A 56 -1.48 5.09 -15.98
C MET A 56 -2.52 5.59 -16.99
N TRP A 57 -3.79 5.67 -16.60
CA TRP A 57 -4.86 6.17 -17.45
C TRP A 57 -4.72 7.67 -17.75
N CYS A 58 -4.46 8.49 -16.72
CA CYS A 58 -4.20 9.92 -16.88
C CYS A 58 -2.96 10.21 -17.75
N GLY A 59 -1.94 9.34 -17.70
CA GLY A 59 -0.77 9.44 -18.57
C GLY A 59 -1.08 9.30 -20.06
N ALA A 60 -2.22 8.70 -20.43
CA ALA A 60 -2.67 8.58 -21.81
C ALA A 60 -3.66 9.69 -22.24
N MET A 61 -4.09 10.54 -21.31
CA MET A 61 -5.08 11.60 -21.54
C MET A 61 -4.42 12.95 -21.83
N PRO A 62 -5.13 13.89 -22.49
CA PRO A 62 -4.64 15.23 -22.70
C PRO A 62 -4.44 15.98 -21.37
N ALA A 63 -3.46 16.89 -21.34
CA ALA A 63 -3.11 17.71 -20.16
C ALA A 63 -4.09 18.90 -19.99
N GLU A 64 -5.38 18.59 -19.95
CA GLU A 64 -6.48 19.53 -19.79
C GLU A 64 -7.35 19.11 -18.60
N GLU A 65 -8.22 20.02 -18.15
CA GLU A 65 -9.21 19.67 -17.13
C GLU A 65 -10.22 18.66 -17.69
N PRO A 66 -10.65 17.64 -16.90
CA PRO A 66 -10.37 17.43 -15.47
C PRO A 66 -9.11 16.60 -15.17
N TYR A 67 -8.43 16.08 -16.20
CA TYR A 67 -7.34 15.12 -16.06
C TYR A 67 -6.10 15.72 -15.38
N ALA A 68 -5.82 17.00 -15.61
CA ALA A 68 -4.75 17.72 -14.94
C ALA A 68 -4.93 17.68 -13.41
N THR A 69 -6.10 18.05 -12.90
CA THR A 69 -6.40 18.01 -11.47
C THR A 69 -6.35 16.58 -10.91
N ILE A 70 -6.90 15.59 -11.63
CA ILE A 70 -6.86 14.18 -11.21
C ILE A 70 -5.43 13.68 -11.08
N SER A 71 -4.58 13.97 -12.07
CA SER A 71 -3.17 13.55 -12.07
C SER A 71 -2.38 14.16 -10.91
N LEU A 72 -2.71 15.40 -10.52
CA LEU A 72 -2.08 16.08 -9.38
C LEU A 72 -2.49 15.43 -8.06
N ILE A 73 -3.78 15.14 -7.88
CA ILE A 73 -4.30 14.47 -6.67
C ILE A 73 -3.69 13.06 -6.56
N ALA A 74 -3.66 12.32 -7.66
CA ALA A 74 -3.12 10.97 -7.71
C ALA A 74 -1.61 10.96 -7.40
N ALA A 75 -0.84 11.87 -8.01
CA ALA A 75 0.58 12.03 -7.68
C ALA A 75 0.77 12.40 -6.20
N ALA A 76 -0.03 13.32 -5.65
CA ALA A 76 0.04 13.67 -4.23
C ALA A 76 -0.25 12.47 -3.32
N TYR A 77 -1.24 11.64 -3.69
CA TYR A 77 -1.54 10.41 -2.98
C TYR A 77 -0.39 9.41 -3.02
N TRP A 78 0.26 9.21 -4.17
CA TRP A 78 1.43 8.35 -4.30
C TRP A 78 2.52 8.70 -3.28
N PHE A 79 2.91 9.97 -3.21
CA PHE A 79 3.92 10.42 -2.24
C PHE A 79 3.41 10.32 -0.79
N ALA A 80 2.14 10.66 -0.54
CA ALA A 80 1.54 10.57 0.79
C ALA A 80 1.49 9.11 1.30
N TYR A 81 1.24 8.14 0.42
CA TYR A 81 1.21 6.72 0.79
C TYR A 81 2.53 6.31 1.43
N PHE A 82 3.64 6.51 0.73
CA PHE A 82 4.93 6.07 1.21
C PHE A 82 5.51 6.94 2.33
N LEU A 83 5.43 8.27 2.23
CA LEU A 83 6.09 9.16 3.18
C LEU A 83 5.30 9.41 4.46
N VAL A 84 3.97 9.23 4.44
CA VAL A 84 3.10 9.58 5.56
C VAL A 84 2.31 8.36 6.03
N ILE A 85 1.55 7.73 5.14
CA ILE A 85 0.59 6.68 5.51
C ILE A 85 1.32 5.43 6.02
N LEU A 86 2.38 4.98 5.34
CA LEU A 86 3.17 3.82 5.77
C LEU A 86 3.79 4.00 7.17
N PRO A 87 4.56 5.08 7.45
CA PRO A 87 5.09 5.32 8.80
C PRO A 87 4.01 5.45 9.87
N LEU A 88 2.87 6.07 9.52
CA LEU A 88 1.77 6.31 10.45
C LEU A 88 1.02 5.02 10.80
N LEU A 89 0.77 4.17 9.79
CA LEU A 89 0.12 2.88 9.99
C LEU A 89 0.92 1.97 10.90
N GLY A 90 2.26 1.98 10.82
CA GLY A 90 3.09 1.16 11.70
C GLY A 90 2.95 1.51 13.18
N VAL A 91 2.50 2.73 13.51
CA VAL A 91 2.26 3.18 14.90
C VAL A 91 0.81 2.99 15.34
N ILE A 92 -0.15 3.23 14.45
CA ILE A 92 -1.58 3.29 14.82
C ILE A 92 -2.30 1.95 14.65
N GLU A 93 -1.89 1.16 13.66
CA GLU A 93 -2.62 -0.05 13.29
C GLU A 93 -2.49 -1.13 14.38
N LYS A 94 -3.61 -1.82 14.66
CA LYS A 94 -3.63 -3.01 15.51
C LYS A 94 -3.64 -4.25 14.62
N PRO A 95 -2.52 -4.99 14.51
CA PRO A 95 -2.46 -6.16 13.65
C PRO A 95 -3.27 -7.33 14.22
N LEU A 96 -3.73 -8.20 13.32
CA LEU A 96 -4.33 -9.49 13.66
C LEU A 96 -3.24 -10.49 14.06
N ALA A 97 -3.63 -11.51 14.82
CA ALA A 97 -2.75 -12.62 15.15
C ALA A 97 -2.30 -13.35 13.88
N GLN A 98 -1.01 -13.63 13.80
CA GLN A 98 -0.40 -14.43 12.74
C GLN A 98 -0.35 -15.88 13.20
N PRO A 99 -0.52 -16.87 12.30
CA PRO A 99 -0.31 -18.27 12.64
C PRO A 99 1.12 -18.47 13.12
N ALA A 100 1.32 -19.39 14.06
CA ALA A 100 2.64 -19.64 14.64
C ALA A 100 3.57 -20.32 13.62
N THR A 101 2.98 -21.13 12.72
CA THR A 101 3.71 -21.86 11.69
C THR A 101 2.98 -21.82 10.35
N ILE A 102 3.74 -22.09 9.27
CA ILE A 102 3.17 -22.21 7.92
C ILE A 102 2.26 -23.44 7.81
N GLU A 103 2.58 -24.52 8.54
CA GLU A 103 1.78 -25.75 8.57
C GLU A 103 0.39 -25.49 9.18
N GLU A 104 0.32 -24.67 10.24
CA GLU A 104 -0.95 -24.26 10.84
C GLU A 104 -1.83 -23.47 9.84
N ASP A 105 -1.27 -22.52 9.09
CA ASP A 105 -1.99 -21.77 8.04
C ASP A 105 -2.45 -22.70 6.91
N PHE A 106 -1.60 -23.66 6.50
CA PHE A 106 -1.91 -24.63 5.45
C PHE A 106 -3.06 -25.54 5.84
N ASN A 107 -3.00 -26.18 7.01
CA ASN A 107 -4.04 -27.09 7.49
C ASN A 107 -5.36 -26.32 7.68
N ALA A 108 -5.33 -25.11 8.24
CA ALA A 108 -6.54 -24.29 8.38
C ALA A 108 -7.21 -23.94 7.04
N HIS A 109 -6.45 -23.87 5.94
CA HIS A 109 -6.96 -23.47 4.62
C HIS A 109 -7.30 -24.67 3.71
N TYR A 110 -6.63 -25.81 3.88
CA TYR A 110 -6.67 -26.94 2.94
C TYR A 110 -7.03 -28.31 3.55
N ASP A 111 -7.25 -28.44 4.87
CA ASP A 111 -7.55 -29.75 5.45
C ASP A 111 -8.87 -30.33 4.89
N PRO A 112 -8.84 -31.52 4.26
CA PRO A 112 -10.03 -32.14 3.66
C PRO A 112 -11.11 -32.54 4.68
N ASN A 113 -10.84 -32.46 5.99
CA ASN A 113 -11.77 -32.93 7.03
C ASN A 113 -12.82 -31.90 7.49
N THR A 114 -12.91 -30.70 6.91
CA THR A 114 -14.02 -29.78 7.23
C THR A 114 -15.22 -29.94 6.29
N GLY A 115 -15.68 -31.18 6.13
CA GLY A 115 -17.09 -31.47 5.98
C GLY A 115 -17.80 -31.29 7.33
N GLY A 116 -17.83 -30.07 7.85
CA GLY A 116 -18.61 -29.68 9.04
C GLY A 116 -18.33 -30.44 10.33
N THR A 117 -17.29 -30.08 11.08
CA THR A 117 -17.39 -30.09 12.56
C THR A 117 -16.36 -29.15 13.18
N LYS A 118 -16.85 -28.18 13.96
CA LYS A 118 -16.03 -27.46 14.92
C LYS A 118 -15.67 -28.44 16.04
N THR A 119 -14.44 -28.94 16.08
CA THR A 119 -13.91 -29.51 17.33
C THR A 119 -13.55 -28.35 18.24
N VAL A 120 -14.52 -27.97 19.05
CA VAL A 120 -14.29 -27.27 20.31
C VAL A 120 -13.49 -28.18 21.26
N ALA A 121 -12.57 -27.54 21.99
CA ALA A 121 -11.86 -27.98 23.19
C ALA A 121 -10.65 -28.92 23.04
N ALA A 122 -9.52 -28.49 23.60
CA ALA A 122 -9.03 -29.02 24.88
C ALA A 122 -8.04 -28.04 25.55
N GLU A 123 -8.38 -27.69 26.79
CA GLU A 123 -7.58 -27.21 27.95
C GLU A 123 -6.62 -26.01 27.83
#